data_AF-A0A3M2L9C9-F1
#
_entry.id   AF-A0A3M2L9C9-F1
#
_cell.length_a   1.000
_cell.length_b   1.000
_cell.length_c   1.000
_cell.angle_alpha   90.00
_cell.angle_beta   90.00
_cell.angle_gamma   90.00
#
_symmetry.space_group_name_H-M   'P 1'
#
loop_
_entity.id
_entity.type
_entity.pdbx_description
1 polymer ?
#
loop_
_entity_poly.entity_id
_entity_poly.type
_entity_poly.pdbx_seq_one_letter_code
_entity_poly.pdbx_strand_id
1 'polypeptide(L)'
;MTGGRARAWLELVRGPAALTVPGDALAGSAAGRAPARNTALAMASSVCLYWSGMALNDWADRAEDARDRPHRPLPSGRIAPAAALGA
;
A
#
# COMPACT_ATOMS: atom_id res chain seq x y z
N MET A 1 22.86 2.94 3.37
CA MET A 1 21.92 1.89 3.85
C MET A 1 20.43 2.24 3.71
N THR A 2 20.05 3.46 3.30
CA THR A 2 18.65 3.91 3.17
C THR A 2 17.88 3.31 1.98
N GLY A 3 18.55 2.99 0.88
CA GLY A 3 17.90 2.43 -0.32
C GLY A 3 17.23 1.06 -0.11
N GLY A 4 17.75 0.23 0.79
CA GLY A 4 17.18 -1.10 1.06
C GLY A 4 15.84 -1.05 1.79
N ARG A 5 15.66 -0.07 2.69
CA ARG A 5 14.42 0.10 3.47
C ARG A 5 13.30 0.70 2.63
N ALA A 6 13.59 1.72 1.82
CA ALA A 6 12.61 2.29 0.88
C ALA A 6 12.11 1.25 -0.12
N ARG A 7 13.01 0.42 -0.66
CA ARG A 7 12.65 -0.70 -1.54
C ARG A 7 11.77 -1.73 -0.85
N ALA A 8 12.07 -2.09 0.40
CA ALA A 8 11.25 -3.04 1.16
C ALA A 8 9.81 -2.51 1.35
N TRP A 9 9.65 -1.21 1.60
CA TRP A 9 8.32 -0.59 1.67
C TRP A 9 7.58 -0.60 0.33
N LEU A 10 8.28 -0.27 -0.77
CA LEU A 10 7.68 -0.35 -2.12
C LEU A 10 7.27 -1.78 -2.50
N GLU A 11 8.05 -2.78 -2.09
CA GLU A 11 7.72 -4.20 -2.25
C GLU A 11 6.48 -4.57 -1.43
N LEU A 12 6.40 -4.12 -0.18
CA LEU A 12 5.27 -4.37 0.72
C LEU A 12 3.95 -3.79 0.17
N VAL A 13 3.95 -2.51 -0.17
CA VAL A 13 2.72 -1.81 -0.60
C VAL A 13 2.43 -1.97 -2.08
N ARG A 14 3.27 -2.73 -2.80
CA ARG A 14 3.23 -2.89 -4.26
C ARG A 14 3.11 -1.54 -4.96
N GLY A 15 4.07 -0.65 -4.69
CA GLY A 15 4.05 0.76 -5.08
C GLY A 15 3.51 1.06 -6.50
N PRO A 16 3.96 0.37 -7.56
CA PRO A 16 3.46 0.60 -8.93
C PRO A 16 1.97 0.29 -9.12
N ALA A 17 1.43 -0.71 -8.40
CA ALA A 17 0.04 -1.12 -8.53
C ALA A 17 -0.93 -0.08 -7.95
N ALA A 18 -0.47 0.77 -7.02
CA ALA A 18 -1.29 1.84 -6.45
C ALA A 18 -1.68 2.92 -7.47
N LEU A 19 -1.03 2.98 -8.64
CA LEU A 19 -1.38 3.92 -9.72
C LEU A 19 -2.71 3.59 -10.40
N THR A 20 -3.27 2.40 -10.20
CA THR A 20 -4.54 2.00 -10.82
C THR A 20 -5.77 2.54 -10.08
N VAL A 21 -5.64 2.76 -8.77
CA VAL A 21 -6.78 3.06 -7.87
C VAL A 21 -7.29 4.52 -7.94
N PRO A 22 -6.46 5.55 -8.20
CA PRO A 22 -6.95 6.94 -8.32
C PRO A 22 -7.91 7.18 -9.49
N GLY A 23 -7.85 6.33 -10.53
CA GLY A 23 -8.65 6.49 -11.75
C GLY A 23 -10.16 6.49 -11.48
N ASP A 24 -10.61 5.59 -10.60
CA ASP A 24 -12.03 5.48 -10.24
C ASP A 24 -12.52 6.72 -9.46
N ALA A 25 -11.69 7.22 -8.53
CA ALA A 25 -12.00 8.43 -7.78
C ALA A 25 -12.08 9.66 -8.70
N LEU A 26 -11.20 9.74 -9.70
CA LEU A 26 -11.22 10.80 -10.71
C LEU A 26 -12.47 10.70 -11.60
N ALA A 27 -12.76 9.51 -12.12
CA ALA A 27 -13.92 9.27 -12.99
C ALA A 27 -15.25 9.58 -12.27
N GLY A 28 -15.41 9.10 -11.03
CA GLY A 28 -16.57 9.40 -10.20
C GLY A 28 -16.69 10.89 -9.87
N SER A 29 -15.57 11.55 -9.59
CA SER A 29 -15.57 13.00 -9.33
C SER A 29 -15.92 13.82 -10.57
N ALA A 30 -15.47 13.41 -11.76
CA ALA A 30 -15.81 14.06 -13.03
C ALA A 30 -17.31 13.89 -13.34
N ALA A 31 -17.86 12.69 -13.16
CA ALA A 31 -19.29 12.42 -13.32
C ALA A 31 -20.15 13.22 -12.33
N GLY A 32 -19.71 13.33 -11.08
CA GLY A 32 -20.38 14.08 -10.01
C GLY A 32 -20.11 15.59 -9.99
N ARG A 33 -19.27 16.11 -10.89
CA ARG A 33 -18.81 17.52 -10.92
C ARG A 33 -18.23 17.98 -9.58
N ALA A 34 -17.51 17.09 -8.89
CA ALA A 34 -16.93 17.39 -7.59
C ALA A 34 -15.83 18.47 -7.69
N PRO A 35 -15.66 19.31 -6.66
CA PRO A 35 -14.57 20.28 -6.62
C PRO A 35 -13.20 19.59 -6.71
N ALA A 36 -12.24 20.20 -7.40
CA ALA A 36 -10.89 19.63 -7.60
C ALA A 36 -10.19 19.24 -6.29
N ARG A 37 -10.40 20.02 -5.21
CA ARG A 37 -9.87 19.70 -3.88
C ARG A 37 -10.42 18.36 -3.36
N ASN A 38 -11.71 18.11 -3.54
CA ASN A 38 -12.34 16.88 -3.08
C ASN A 38 -11.89 15.69 -3.92
N THR A 39 -11.73 15.88 -5.23
CA THR A 39 -11.15 14.86 -6.13
C THR A 39 -9.74 14.48 -5.70
N ALA A 40 -8.88 15.46 -5.43
CA ALA A 40 -7.50 15.22 -4.99
C ALA A 40 -7.47 14.46 -3.65
N LEU A 41 -8.32 14.85 -2.70
CA LEU A 41 -8.45 14.15 -1.42
C LEU A 41 -8.95 12.72 -1.60
N ALA A 42 -9.96 12.50 -2.43
CA ALA A 42 -10.49 11.17 -2.71
C ALA A 42 -9.45 10.25 -3.38
N MET A 43 -8.69 10.78 -4.33
CA MET A 43 -7.57 10.05 -4.96
C MET A 43 -6.50 9.70 -3.93
N ALA A 44 -6.08 10.64 -3.08
CA ALA A 44 -5.09 10.38 -2.03
C ALA A 44 -5.59 9.35 -1.01
N SER A 45 -6.83 9.49 -0.53
CA SER A 45 -7.45 8.52 0.39
C SER A 45 -7.55 7.13 -0.23
N SER A 46 -7.90 7.03 -1.51
CA SER A 46 -7.96 5.76 -2.24
C SER A 46 -6.59 5.05 -2.27
N VAL A 47 -5.52 5.78 -2.54
CA VAL A 47 -4.14 5.25 -2.50
C VAL A 47 -3.75 4.80 -1.10
N CYS A 48 -4.03 5.60 -0.07
CA CYS A 48 -3.75 5.24 1.32
C CYS A 48 -4.49 3.95 1.71
N LEU A 49 -5.79 3.85 1.40
CA LEU A 49 -6.58 2.65 1.70
C LEU A 49 -6.04 1.41 0.99
N TYR A 50 -5.60 1.54 -0.27
CA TYR A 50 -4.96 0.45 -0.99
C TYR A 50 -3.66 -0.01 -0.31
N TRP A 51 -2.79 0.92 0.06
CA TRP A 51 -1.52 0.60 0.74
C TRP A 51 -1.73 0.00 2.14
N SER A 52 -2.65 0.54 2.94
CA SER A 52 -2.96 -0.04 4.25
C SER A 52 -3.57 -1.45 4.10
N GLY A 53 -4.42 -1.68 3.09
CA GLY A 53 -4.94 -3.02 2.78
C GLY A 53 -3.83 -4.00 2.39
N MET A 54 -2.88 -3.56 1.57
CA MET A 54 -1.70 -4.34 1.20
C MET A 54 -0.85 -4.72 2.42
N ALA A 55 -0.53 -3.74 3.27
CA ALA A 55 0.27 -3.97 4.48
C ALA A 55 -0.46 -4.89 5.48
N LEU A 56 -1.78 -4.75 5.61
CA LEU A 56 -2.59 -5.60 6.47
C LEU A 56 -2.65 -7.05 5.97
N ASN A 57 -2.79 -7.26 4.66
CA ASN A 57 -2.77 -8.59 4.06
C ASN A 57 -1.43 -9.30 4.35
N ASP A 58 -0.30 -8.64 4.05
CA ASP A 58 1.03 -9.21 4.31
C ASP A 58 1.26 -9.44 5.83
N TRP A 59 0.68 -8.60 6.70
CA TRP A 59 0.73 -8.82 8.14
C TRP A 59 -0.08 -10.03 8.60
N ALA A 60 -1.26 -10.25 8.03
CA ALA A 60 -2.08 -11.43 8.32
C ALA A 60 -1.38 -12.71 7.85
N ASP A 61 -0.80 -12.68 6.65
CA ASP A 61 -0.19 -13.83 5.99
C ASP A 61 1.23 -14.14 6.48
N ARG A 62 1.82 -13.30 7.35
CA ARG A 62 3.25 -13.36 7.75
C ARG A 62 3.75 -14.73 8.20
N ALA A 63 2.90 -15.55 8.84
CA ALA A 63 3.28 -16.87 9.32
C ALA A 63 3.35 -17.91 8.18
N GLU A 64 2.44 -17.82 7.22
CA GLU A 64 2.42 -18.63 6.01
C GLU A 64 3.56 -18.21 5.08
N ASP A 65 3.71 -16.90 4.86
CA ASP A 65 4.81 -16.33 4.07
C ASP A 65 6.20 -16.66 4.64
N ALA A 66 6.33 -16.83 5.97
CA ALA A 66 7.60 -17.28 6.56
C ALA A 66 8.00 -18.70 6.11
N ARG A 67 7.02 -19.55 5.77
CA ARG A 67 7.24 -20.93 5.31
C ARG A 67 7.46 -20.96 3.80
N ASP A 68 6.63 -20.25 3.06
CA ASP A 68 6.56 -20.39 1.60
C ASP A 68 7.39 -19.33 0.85
N ARG A 69 7.58 -18.15 1.45
CA ARG A 69 8.23 -16.99 0.83
C ARG A 69 9.07 -16.19 1.84
N PRO A 70 10.10 -16.80 2.47
CA PRO A 70 10.84 -16.20 3.58
C PRO A 70 11.59 -14.90 3.22
N HIS A 71 11.77 -14.61 1.93
CA HIS A 71 12.40 -13.38 1.43
C HIS A 71 11.49 -12.13 1.47
N ARG A 72 10.18 -12.32 1.72
CA ARG A 72 9.23 -11.20 1.81
C ARG A 72 9.57 -10.24 2.96
N PRO A 73 9.22 -8.95 2.85
CA PRO A 73 9.69 -7.91 3.78
C PRO A 73 9.45 -8.19 5.27
N LEU A 74 8.28 -8.75 5.62
CA LEU A 74 7.93 -9.10 7.00
C LEU A 74 8.71 -10.32 7.53
N PRO A 75 8.60 -11.52 6.92
CA PRO A 75 9.31 -12.71 7.43
C PRO A 75 10.83 -12.57 7.32
N SER A 76 11.34 -11.82 6.34
CA SER A 76 12.78 -11.55 6.21
C SER A 76 13.30 -10.54 7.24
N GLY A 77 12.45 -9.96 8.08
CA GLY A 77 12.80 -8.96 9.08
C GLY A 77 13.22 -7.59 8.51
N ARG A 78 13.04 -7.34 7.21
CA ARG A 78 13.35 -6.04 6.58
C ARG A 78 12.37 -4.95 7.04
N ILE A 79 11.14 -5.36 7.38
CA ILE A 79 10.11 -4.52 8.02
C ILE A 79 9.61 -5.26 9.26
N ALA A 80 9.61 -4.58 10.41
CA ALA A 80 9.05 -5.14 11.63
C ALA A 80 7.52 -5.28 11.49
N PRO A 81 6.90 -6.39 11.93
CA PRO A 81 5.45 -6.58 11.81
C PRO A 81 4.63 -5.45 12.44
N ALA A 82 5.07 -4.90 13.58
CA ALA A 82 4.40 -3.75 14.20
C ALA A 82 4.43 -2.48 13.34
N ALA A 83 5.49 -2.29 12.54
CA ALA A 83 5.60 -1.15 11.63
C ALA A 83 4.62 -1.28 10.45
N ALA A 84 4.34 -2.50 9.98
CA ALA A 84 3.38 -2.72 8.90
C ALA A 84 1.94 -2.31 9.29
N LEU A 85 1.58 -2.36 10.58
CA LEU A 85 0.27 -1.92 11.07
C LEU A 85 0.10 -0.40 11.11
N GLY A 86 1.18 0.37 11.00
CA GLY A 86 1.16 1.84 10.95
C GLY A 86 1.34 2.41 9.56
N ALA A 87 1.19 1.59 8.53
CA ALA A 87 1.44 1.92 7.12
C ALA A 87 0.30 2.70 6.45
#